data_AF-A0A2P8VV48-F1
#
_entry.id   AF-A0A2P8VV48-F1
#
_cell.length_a   1.000
_cell.length_b   1.000
_cell.length_c   1.000
_cell.angle_alpha   90.00
_cell.angle_beta   90.00
_cell.angle_gamma   90.00
#
_symmetry.space_group_name_H-M   'P 1'
#
loop_
_entity.id
_entity.type
_entity.pdbx_description
1 polymer ?
#
loop_
_entity_poly.entity_id
_entity_poly.type
_entity_poly.pdbx_seq_one_letter_code
_entity_poly.pdbx_strand_id
1 'polypeptide(L)' 'MLDLDGDGIELTELGATATWFDLDADGFAERTGWVAPDDALLALDRDGNGTIDDITELFGIAT' A
#
# COMPACT_ATOMS: atom_id res chain seq x y z
N MET A 1 1.42 3.78 -8.20
CA MET A 1 2.62 2.96 -7.97
C MET A 1 3.75 3.54 -8.79
N LEU A 2 4.95 3.59 -8.21
CA LEU A 2 6.12 4.24 -8.78
C LEU A 2 7.30 3.26 -8.76
N ASP A 3 7.87 3.07 -9.94
CA ASP A 3 9.16 2.41 -10.18
C ASP A 3 10.28 3.32 -9.70
N LEU A 4 11.13 2.86 -8.78
CA LEU A 4 12.25 3.66 -8.26
C LEU A 4 13.63 3.26 -8.79
N ASP A 5 13.77 2.12 -9.48
CA ASP A 5 15.05 1.60 -9.93
C ASP A 5 15.15 1.41 -11.46
N GLY A 6 14.02 1.52 -12.16
CA GLY A 6 13.89 1.59 -13.60
C GLY A 6 13.73 0.24 -14.29
N ASP A 7 13.35 -0.82 -13.58
CA ASP A 7 13.23 -2.17 -14.13
C ASP A 7 11.80 -2.67 -14.36
N GLY A 8 10.80 -1.94 -13.87
CA GLY A 8 9.40 -2.33 -14.00
C GLY A 8 8.58 -1.99 -12.77
N ILE A 9 7.44 -2.67 -12.61
CA ILE A 9 6.70 -2.62 -11.36
C ILE A 9 6.58 -4.04 -10.82
N GLU A 10 6.92 -4.18 -9.55
CA GLU A 10 7.12 -5.45 -8.87
C GLU A 10 6.23 -5.56 -7.64
N LEU A 11 5.70 -6.77 -7.45
CA LEU A 11 4.81 -7.10 -6.34
C LEU A 11 5.37 -8.28 -5.57
N THR A 12 5.24 -8.21 -4.25
CA THR A 12 5.40 -9.37 -3.39
C THR A 12 4.17 -10.27 -3.49
N GLU A 13 4.39 -11.58 -3.51
CA GLU A 13 3.30 -12.55 -3.52
C GLU A 13 2.44 -12.40 -2.26
N LEU A 14 1.13 -12.67 -2.38
CA LEU A 14 0.22 -12.68 -1.25
C LEU A 14 0.73 -13.66 -0.19
N GLY A 15 1.16 -13.12 0.94
CA GLY A 15 1.69 -13.87 2.06
C GLY A 15 3.16 -14.28 1.99
N ALA A 16 3.92 -13.77 1.01
CA ALA A 16 5.38 -13.75 1.09
C ALA A 16 5.87 -12.78 2.19
N THR A 17 5.10 -11.73 2.47
CA THR A 17 5.35 -10.78 3.55
C THR A 17 4.32 -10.90 4.69
N ALA A 18 4.66 -10.33 5.84
CA ALA A 18 3.73 -10.11 6.95
C ALA A 18 3.10 -8.70 6.87
N THR A 19 2.73 -8.27 5.66
CA THR A 19 2.10 -6.96 5.47
C THR A 19 0.60 -7.03 5.73
N TRP A 20 0.11 -6.06 6.50
CA TRP A 20 -1.30 -5.88 6.82
C TRP A 20 -1.67 -4.44 6.49
N PHE A 21 -2.83 -4.25 5.87
CA PHE A 21 -3.33 -2.92 5.49
C PHE A 21 -4.84 -2.94 5.45
N ASP A 22 -5.50 -1.87 5.89
CA ASP A 22 -6.96 -1.74 5.81
C ASP A 22 -7.35 -1.37 4.38
N LEU A 23 -7.90 -2.34 3.66
CA LEU A 23 -8.24 -2.20 2.23
C LEU A 23 -9.66 -1.72 1.99
N ASP A 24 -10.51 -1.59 3.00
CA ASP A 24 -11.90 -1.13 2.83
C ASP A 24 -12.34 -0.05 3.82
N ALA A 25 -11.39 0.47 4.59
CA ALA A 25 -11.54 1.52 5.59
C ALA A 25 -12.57 1.18 6.68
N ASP A 26 -12.61 -0.09 7.10
CA ASP A 26 -13.50 -0.56 8.17
C ASP A 26 -12.84 -0.55 9.58
N GLY A 27 -11.56 -0.21 9.64
CA GLY A 27 -10.74 -0.15 10.85
C GLY A 27 -9.99 -1.45 11.17
N PHE A 28 -10.08 -2.47 10.31
CA PHE A 28 -9.31 -3.70 10.42
C PHE A 28 -8.33 -3.84 9.26
N ALA A 29 -7.10 -4.24 9.58
CA ALA A 29 -6.09 -4.50 8.58
C ALA A 29 -6.10 -5.97 8.19
N GLU A 30 -6.16 -6.26 6.88
CA GLU A 30 -6.07 -7.60 6.33
C GLU A 30 -4.68 -7.87 5.75
N ARG A 31 -4.32 -9.15 5.73
CA ARG A 31 -3.11 -9.58 5.05
C ARG A 31 -3.31 -9.43 3.55
N THR A 32 -2.45 -8.64 2.93
CA THR A 32 -2.51 -8.33 1.50
C THR A 32 -1.18 -8.57 0.79
N GLY A 33 -1.21 -8.61 -0.54
CA GLY A 33 0.00 -8.48 -1.36
C GLY A 33 0.49 -7.05 -1.30
N TRP A 34 1.80 -6.85 -1.46
CA TRP A 34 2.41 -5.53 -1.30
C TRP A 34 3.35 -5.20 -2.44
N VAL A 35 3.64 -3.91 -2.61
CA VAL A 35 4.71 -3.43 -3.50
C VAL A 35 6.06 -3.98 -3.06
N ALA A 36 6.93 -4.34 -4.01
CA ALA A 36 8.28 -4.79 -3.70
C ALA A 36 9.14 -3.64 -3.10
N PRO A 37 10.22 -3.93 -2.34
CA PRO A 37 10.97 -2.91 -1.59
C PRO A 37 11.66 -1.84 -2.44
N ASP A 38 11.89 -2.14 -3.71
CA ASP A 38 12.44 -1.31 -4.79
C ASP A 38 11.41 -0.34 -5.36
N ASP A 39 10.12 -0.58 -5.11
CA ASP A 39 9.01 0.21 -5.62
C ASP A 39 8.23 0.91 -4.50
N ALA A 40 7.35 1.84 -4.87
CA ALA A 40 6.52 2.56 -3.91
C ALA A 40 5.06 2.78 -4.31
N LEU A 41 4.21 2.84 -3.29
CA LEU A 41 2.87 3.41 -3.38
C LEU A 41 2.94 4.91 -3.06
N LEU A 42 2.22 5.70 -3.85
CA LEU A 42 2.03 7.12 -3.54
C LEU A 42 0.89 7.22 -2.52
N ALA A 43 1.16 7.90 -1.42
CA ALA A 43 0.21 8.09 -0.33
C ALA A 43 0.24 9.53 0.19
N LEU A 44 -0.86 9.94 0.81
CA LEU A 44 -1.01 11.16 1.56
C LEU A 44 -1.75 10.83 2.85
N ASP A 45 -1.08 11.07 3.99
CA ASP A 45 -1.70 11.02 5.32
C ASP A 45 -2.86 12.02 5.33
N ARG A 46 -4.07 11.49 5.21
CA ARG A 46 -5.27 12.29 4.89
C ARG A 46 -5.92 12.78 6.17
N ASP A 47 -5.87 11.97 7.23
CA ASP A 47 -6.49 12.26 8.51
C ASP A 47 -5.52 12.97 9.50
N GLY A 48 -4.22 12.99 9.19
CA GLY A 48 -3.17 13.65 9.96
C GLY A 48 -2.70 12.83 11.16
N ASN A 49 -2.90 11.50 11.16
CA ASN A 49 -2.56 10.63 12.29
C ASN A 49 -1.07 10.25 12.34
N GLY A 50 -0.30 10.55 11.29
CA GLY A 50 1.14 10.28 11.18
C GLY A 50 1.49 8.88 10.65
N THR A 51 0.49 8.11 10.24
CA THR A 51 0.60 6.76 9.67
C THR A 51 -0.15 6.73 8.34
N ILE A 52 0.29 5.89 7.42
CA ILE A 52 -0.52 5.51 6.26
C ILE A 52 -1.09 4.15 6.60
N ASP A 53 -2.38 4.07 6.95
CA ASP A 53 -2.98 2.87 7.52
C ASP A 53 -4.22 2.36 6.79
N ASP A 54 -4.86 3.17 5.94
CA ASP A 54 -6.04 2.75 5.18
C ASP A 54 -6.05 3.15 3.69
N ILE A 55 -6.97 2.52 2.95
CA ILE A 55 -7.19 2.71 1.51
C ILE A 55 -7.58 4.16 1.14
N THR A 56 -8.04 4.99 2.06
CA THR A 56 -8.40 6.39 1.75
C THR A 56 -7.18 7.30 1.57
N GLU A 57 -6.00 6.80 1.91
CA GLU A 57 -4.73 7.54 1.93
C GLU A 57 -3.81 7.22 0.75
N LEU A 58 -4.09 6.16 -0.03
CA LEU A 58 -3.31 5.86 -1.24
C LEU A 58 -3.96 6.45 -2.50
N PHE A 59 -3.11 6.83 -3.46
CA PHE A 59 -3.57 7.30 -4.76
C PHE A 59 -3.88 6.13 -5.71
N GLY A 60 -4.94 6.27 -6.52
CA GLY A 60 -5.23 5.37 -7.64
C GLY A 60 -6.14 4.17 -7.33
N ILE A 61 -6.70 4.12 -6.14
CA ILE A 61 -7.50 3.01 -5.58
C ILE A 61 -8.95 3.40 -5.28
N ALA A 62 -9.40 4.56 -5.76
CA ALA A 62 -10.79 4.96 -5.64
C ALA A 62 -11.66 4.22 -6.66
N THR A 63 -12.45 3.25 -6.19
CA THR A 63 -13.68 2.80 -6.87
C THR A 63 -14.81 2.66 -5.87
#